data_AF-A0A924NXV2-F1
#
_entry.id   AF-A0A924NXV2-F1
#
_cell.length_a   1.000
_cell.length_b   1.000
_cell.length_c   1.000
_cell.angle_alpha   90.00
_cell.angle_beta   90.00
_cell.angle_gamma   90.00
#
_symmetry.space_group_name_H-M   'P 1'
#
loop_
_entity.id
_entity.type
_entity.pdbx_description
1 polymer ?
#
loop_
_entity_poly.entity_id
_entity_poly.type
_entity_poly.pdbx_seq_one_letter_code
_entity_poly.pdbx_strand_id
1 'polypeptide(L)'
;NRIYMKRNTFENNGWALKIQASCMDVVLERNNFIGNTFDVGTNGSLVLNRFKNNYWDKYEGYDLNKDKIGDVPYRPVSMYSMIVEKYPPAMIMFRSFITTLLDKTEKILPSLTPENLKDNAPLMKRAF
;
A
#
# COMPACT_ATOMS: atom_id res chain seq x y z
N ASN A 1 5.49 19.88 9.45
CA ASN A 1 6.33 18.75 9.91
C ASN A 1 6.38 17.70 8.83
N ARG A 2 7.56 17.44 8.27
CA ARG A 2 7.79 16.42 7.23
C ARG A 2 8.16 15.11 7.91
N ILE A 3 7.45 14.02 7.59
CA ILE A 3 7.69 12.71 8.20
C ILE A 3 8.53 11.87 7.23
N TYR A 4 9.64 11.32 7.72
CA TYR A 4 10.54 10.49 6.93
C TYR A 4 10.74 9.14 7.61
N MET A 5 10.25 8.07 6.96
CA MET A 5 10.35 6.70 7.46
C MET A 5 11.21 5.89 6.50
N LYS A 6 12.42 5.55 6.95
CA LYS A 6 13.40 4.84 6.13
C LYS A 6 13.97 3.62 6.85
N ARG A 7 14.12 2.51 6.11
CA ARG A 7 14.72 1.26 6.60
C ARG A 7 14.04 0.67 7.84
N ASN A 8 12.71 0.65 7.83
CA ASN A 8 11.90 -0.03 8.85
C ASN A 8 11.33 -1.34 8.31
N THR A 9 10.98 -2.25 9.22
CA THR A 9 10.23 -3.47 8.91
C THR A 9 8.87 -3.40 9.58
N PHE A 10 7.81 -3.44 8.78
CA PHE A 10 6.42 -3.54 9.23
C PHE A 10 5.95 -4.96 8.97
N GLU A 11 5.95 -5.78 10.02
CA GLU A 11 5.68 -7.22 9.92
C GLU A 11 4.45 -7.64 10.74
N ASN A 12 3.56 -8.43 10.13
CA ASN A 12 2.41 -9.09 10.74
C ASN A 12 1.42 -8.13 11.45
N ASN A 13 1.15 -6.96 10.87
CA ASN A 13 0.21 -5.98 11.43
C ASN A 13 -1.18 -6.08 10.79
N GLY A 14 -2.20 -5.61 11.52
CA GLY A 14 -3.53 -5.36 10.93
C GLY A 14 -3.45 -4.25 9.87
N TRP A 15 -2.97 -3.07 10.28
CA TRP A 15 -2.50 -2.02 9.36
C TRP A 15 -1.02 -1.79 9.64
N ALA A 16 -0.15 -1.85 8.63
CA ALA A 16 1.24 -1.45 8.83
C ALA A 16 1.34 0.05 9.09
N LEU A 17 0.62 0.86 8.31
CA LEU A 17 0.55 2.30 8.50
C LEU A 17 -0.87 2.81 8.28
N LYS A 18 -1.31 3.70 9.17
CA LYS A 18 -2.49 4.55 8.93
C LYS A 18 -2.02 5.99 8.73
N ILE A 19 -2.26 6.54 7.55
CA ILE A 19 -1.88 7.90 7.18
C ILE A 19 -3.16 8.70 6.98
N GLN A 20 -3.37 9.73 7.80
CA GLN A 20 -4.52 10.62 7.64
C GLN A 20 -4.33 11.54 6.44
N ALA A 21 -5.42 11.94 5.78
CA ALA A 21 -5.40 12.86 4.63
C ALA A 21 -4.81 14.24 4.96
N SER A 22 -4.82 14.66 6.23
CA SER A 22 -4.18 15.88 6.71
C SER A 22 -2.65 15.76 6.83
N CYS A 23 -2.10 14.53 6.84
CA CYS A 23 -0.67 14.30 6.85
C CYS A 23 -0.11 14.49 5.43
N MET A 24 0.58 15.60 5.24
CA MET A 24 1.30 15.92 4.01
C MET A 24 2.80 15.62 4.16
N ASP A 25 3.47 15.39 3.04
CA ASP A 25 4.92 15.16 2.97
C ASP A 25 5.42 13.96 3.79
N VAL A 26 4.65 12.87 3.84
CA VAL A 26 5.16 11.59 4.34
C VAL A 26 5.98 10.92 3.25
N VAL A 27 7.22 10.58 3.58
CA VAL A 27 8.10 9.82 2.68
C VAL A 27 8.44 8.48 3.31
N LEU A 28 8.08 7.41 2.60
CA LEU A 28 8.34 6.03 2.94
C LEU A 28 9.36 5.47 1.95
N GLU A 29 10.59 5.26 2.41
CA GLU A 29 11.69 4.83 1.57
C GLU A 29 12.41 3.58 2.09
N ARG A 30 12.57 2.56 1.25
CA ARG A 30 13.34 1.34 1.61
C ARG A 30 12.86 0.66 2.89
N ASN A 31 11.55 0.62 3.11
CA ASN A 31 10.94 -0.17 4.18
C ASN A 31 10.51 -1.56 3.67
N ASN A 32 10.39 -2.52 4.58
CA ASN A 32 9.89 -3.86 4.31
C ASN A 32 8.48 -4.00 4.87
N PHE A 33 7.48 -4.26 4.02
CA PHE A 33 6.11 -4.57 4.41
C PHE A 33 5.85 -6.07 4.21
N ILE A 34 5.57 -6.79 5.30
CA ILE A 34 5.54 -8.26 5.33
C ILE A 34 4.35 -8.74 6.16
N GLY A 35 3.50 -9.61 5.62
CA GLY A 35 2.43 -10.29 6.34
C GLY A 35 1.34 -9.36 6.89
N ASN A 36 1.28 -8.10 6.44
CA ASN A 36 0.29 -7.17 6.94
C ASN A 36 -1.08 -7.45 6.31
N THR A 37 -2.16 -7.23 7.05
CA THR A 37 -3.51 -7.34 6.47
C THR A 37 -3.75 -6.19 5.48
N PHE A 38 -3.57 -4.95 5.93
CA PHE A 38 -3.54 -3.76 5.08
C PHE A 38 -2.17 -3.09 5.18
N ASP A 39 -1.54 -2.81 4.04
CA ASP A 39 -0.21 -2.19 4.03
C ASP A 39 -0.30 -0.71 4.40
N VAL A 40 -1.22 0.02 3.77
CA VAL A 40 -1.52 1.41 4.14
C VAL A 40 -3.03 1.64 4.19
N GLY A 41 -3.49 2.27 5.26
CA GLY A 41 -4.86 2.79 5.41
C GLY A 41 -4.89 4.31 5.37
N THR A 42 -5.95 4.89 4.82
CA THR A 42 -6.19 6.34 4.79
C THR A 42 -7.68 6.65 4.87
N ASN A 43 -8.02 7.80 5.46
CA ASN A 43 -9.38 8.32 5.58
C ASN A 43 -9.78 9.29 4.44
N GLY A 44 -8.93 9.46 3.42
CA GLY A 44 -9.23 10.31 2.26
C GLY A 44 -8.17 10.20 1.16
N SER A 45 -8.31 11.02 0.12
CA SER A 45 -7.30 11.15 -0.94
C SER A 45 -6.02 11.76 -0.35
N LEU A 46 -4.98 10.95 -0.21
CA LEU A 46 -3.67 11.40 0.21
C LEU A 46 -3.02 12.14 -0.98
N VAL A 47 -2.98 13.47 -0.93
CA VAL A 47 -2.53 14.26 -2.08
C VAL A 47 -1.01 14.43 -2.15
N LEU A 48 -0.23 14.12 -1.10
CA LEU A 48 1.19 14.52 -1.03
C LEU A 48 2.11 13.52 -0.30
N ASN A 49 1.93 12.21 -0.50
CA ASN A 49 2.80 11.18 0.09
C ASN A 49 3.64 10.48 -0.96
N ARG A 50 4.88 10.10 -0.60
CA ARG A 50 5.85 9.50 -1.51
C ARG A 50 6.28 8.13 -1.01
N PHE A 51 5.95 7.09 -1.76
CA PHE A 51 6.49 5.74 -1.59
C PHE A 51 7.61 5.54 -2.60
N LYS A 52 8.78 5.10 -2.13
CA LYS A 52 9.94 4.90 -2.99
C LYS A 52 10.76 3.69 -2.56
N ASN A 53 10.94 2.74 -3.47
CA ASN A 53 11.84 1.60 -3.27
C ASN A 53 11.52 0.84 -1.97
N ASN A 54 10.25 0.68 -1.63
CA ASN A 54 9.87 -0.22 -0.53
C ASN A 54 9.71 -1.65 -1.06
N TYR A 55 9.93 -2.62 -0.19
CA TYR A 55 9.58 -4.02 -0.44
C TYR A 55 8.17 -4.27 0.07
N TRP A 56 7.34 -4.91 -0.75
CA TRP A 56 5.98 -5.30 -0.42
C TRP A 56 5.84 -6.79 -0.71
N ASP A 57 5.52 -7.59 0.29
CA ASP A 57 5.37 -9.04 0.14
C ASP A 57 4.23 -9.44 -0.81
N LYS A 58 3.20 -8.60 -0.95
CA LYS A 58 2.09 -8.77 -1.90
C LYS A 58 2.36 -8.21 -3.30
N TYR A 59 3.56 -7.71 -3.58
CA TYR A 59 3.89 -7.23 -4.91
C TYR A 59 4.07 -8.41 -5.88
N GLU A 60 3.21 -8.48 -6.90
CA GLU A 60 3.20 -9.55 -7.92
C GLU A 60 3.70 -9.07 -9.29
N GLY A 61 4.36 -7.90 -9.36
CA GLY A 61 4.91 -7.42 -10.63
C GLY A 61 6.18 -8.16 -11.04
N TYR A 62 6.74 -7.75 -12.18
CA TYR A 62 7.90 -8.37 -12.80
C TYR A 62 9.07 -7.40 -12.93
N ASP A 63 10.24 -7.97 -13.19
CA ASP A 63 11.51 -7.28 -13.41
C ASP A 63 12.15 -7.89 -14.68
N LEU A 64 11.98 -7.21 -15.83
CA LEU A 64 12.49 -7.65 -17.13
C LEU A 64 13.97 -7.31 -17.31
N ASN A 65 14.41 -6.19 -16.74
CA ASN A 65 15.78 -5.68 -16.91
C ASN A 65 16.78 -6.31 -15.91
N LYS A 66 16.27 -7.05 -14.91
CA LYS A 66 17.00 -7.78 -13.86
C LYS A 66 17.77 -6.88 -12.89
N ASP A 67 17.29 -5.66 -12.63
CA ASP A 67 17.91 -4.72 -11.70
C ASP A 67 17.45 -4.88 -10.24
N LYS A 68 16.54 -5.84 -9.97
CA LYS A 68 15.89 -6.13 -8.68
C LYS A 68 14.86 -5.07 -8.24
N ILE A 69 14.42 -4.21 -9.15
CA ILE A 69 13.33 -3.26 -9.00
C ILE A 69 12.18 -3.73 -9.90
N GLY A 70 10.95 -3.59 -9.41
CA GLY A 70 9.77 -3.92 -10.18
C GLY A 70 9.49 -2.88 -11.26
N ASP A 71 9.18 -3.35 -12.48
CA ASP A 71 8.83 -2.51 -13.63
C ASP A 71 7.41 -1.94 -13.56
N VAL A 72 6.57 -2.46 -12.66
CA VAL A 72 5.16 -2.07 -12.51
C VAL A 72 4.95 -1.36 -11.17
N PRO A 73 4.23 -0.23 -11.13
CA PRO A 73 3.93 0.45 -9.88
C PRO A 73 3.08 -0.40 -8.93
N TYR A 74 3.41 -0.39 -7.65
CA TYR A 74 2.61 -1.00 -6.58
C TYR A 74 1.71 0.03 -5.91
N ARG A 75 0.45 -0.33 -5.61
CA ARG A 75 -0.50 0.52 -4.87
C ARG A 75 -0.75 -0.09 -3.49
N PRO A 76 -0.27 0.54 -2.40
CA PRO A 76 -0.34 -0.06 -1.06
C PRO A 76 -1.67 0.17 -0.33
N VAL A 77 -2.60 0.92 -0.92
CA VAL A 77 -3.93 1.19 -0.33
C VAL A 77 -4.99 0.36 -1.03
N SER A 78 -5.58 -0.57 -0.28
CA SER A 78 -6.75 -1.35 -0.71
C SER A 78 -8.03 -0.52 -0.59
N MET A 79 -8.92 -0.66 -1.56
CA MET A 79 -10.28 -0.09 -1.56
C MET A 79 -11.09 -0.58 -0.36
N TYR A 80 -10.93 -1.85 0.02
CA TYR A 80 -11.62 -2.39 1.20
C TYR A 80 -11.14 -1.72 2.50
N SER A 81 -9.84 -1.37 2.60
CA SER A 81 -9.34 -0.55 3.71
C SER A 81 -10.06 0.80 3.79
N MET A 82 -10.41 1.42 2.66
CA MET A 82 -11.14 2.70 2.64
C MET A 82 -12.59 2.54 3.11
N ILE A 83 -13.24 1.43 2.74
CA ILE A 83 -14.59 1.09 3.19
C ILE A 83 -14.59 0.91 4.71
N VAL A 84 -13.64 0.13 5.24
CA VAL A 84 -13.49 -0.12 6.68
C VAL A 84 -13.22 1.17 7.44
N GLU A 85 -12.39 2.06 6.90
CA GLU A 85 -12.09 3.34 7.56
C GLU A 85 -13.34 4.22 7.68
N LYS A 86 -14.25 4.18 6.70
CA LYS A 86 -15.53 4.90 6.75
C LYS A 86 -16.60 4.18 7.58
N TYR A 87 -16.60 2.84 7.56
CA TYR A 87 -17.58 1.99 8.23
C TYR A 87 -16.86 0.87 9.00
N PRO A 88 -16.38 1.12 10.23
CA PRO A 88 -15.63 0.14 11.02
C PRO A 88 -16.30 -1.23 11.19
N PRO A 89 -17.64 -1.33 11.36
CA PRO A 89 -18.31 -2.64 11.45
C PRO A 89 -18.14 -3.53 10.21
N ALA A 90 -17.80 -2.95 9.05
CA ALA A 90 -17.56 -3.71 7.83
C ALA A 90 -16.44 -4.73 7.98
N MET A 91 -15.50 -4.57 8.93
CA MET A 91 -14.41 -5.51 9.20
C MET A 91 -14.85 -6.96 9.39
N ILE A 92 -16.07 -7.20 9.85
CA ILE A 92 -16.62 -8.55 9.96
C ILE A 92 -16.64 -9.30 8.61
N MET A 93 -16.71 -8.56 7.51
CA MET A 93 -16.74 -9.08 6.14
C MET A 93 -15.35 -9.23 5.51
N PHE A 94 -14.25 -8.95 6.23
CA PHE A 94 -12.91 -8.87 5.63
C PHE A 94 -12.51 -10.16 4.90
N ARG A 95 -12.91 -11.32 5.41
CA ARG A 95 -12.64 -12.64 4.79
C ARG A 95 -13.79 -13.17 3.94
N SER A 96 -14.73 -12.30 3.56
CA SER A 96 -15.84 -12.67 2.70
C SER A 96 -15.45 -12.65 1.23
N PHE A 97 -16.28 -13.26 0.39
CA PHE A 97 -16.12 -13.24 -1.07
C PHE A 97 -16.13 -11.81 -1.65
N ILE A 98 -16.80 -10.86 -0.98
CA ILE A 98 -16.88 -9.46 -1.41
C ILE A 98 -15.49 -8.82 -1.43
N THR A 99 -14.65 -9.09 -0.42
CA THR A 99 -13.28 -8.55 -0.36
C THR A 99 -12.45 -9.04 -1.54
N THR A 100 -12.53 -10.34 -1.85
CA THR A 100 -11.82 -10.94 -2.98
C THR A 100 -12.25 -10.34 -4.32
N LEU A 101 -13.54 -10.03 -4.49
CA LEU A 101 -14.03 -9.36 -5.68
C LEU A 101 -13.49 -7.93 -5.80
N LEU A 102 -13.43 -7.19 -4.69
CA LEU A 102 -12.90 -5.83 -4.66
C LEU A 102 -11.40 -5.82 -5.02
N ASP A 103 -10.60 -6.69 -4.41
CA ASP A 103 -9.16 -6.80 -4.68
C ASP A 103 -8.88 -7.10 -6.17
N LYS A 104 -9.70 -7.95 -6.81
CA LYS A 104 -9.59 -8.22 -8.25
C LYS A 104 -10.01 -7.02 -9.09
N THR A 105 -11.05 -6.30 -8.67
CA THR A 105 -11.54 -5.11 -9.37
C THR A 105 -10.50 -4.00 -9.36
N GLU A 106 -9.77 -3.81 -8.25
CA GLU A 106 -8.67 -2.83 -8.15
C GLU A 106 -7.57 -3.04 -9.20
N LYS A 107 -7.25 -4.31 -9.52
CA LYS A 107 -6.28 -4.66 -10.55
C LYS A 107 -6.76 -4.31 -11.97
N ILE A 108 -8.07 -4.32 -12.20
CA ILE A 108 -8.69 -4.08 -13.52
C ILE A 108 -9.03 -2.59 -13.71
N LEU A 109 -9.46 -1.91 -12.65
CA LEU A 109 -9.93 -0.52 -12.65
C LEU A 109 -9.09 0.37 -11.72
N PRO A 110 -7.82 0.65 -12.09
CA PRO A 110 -6.92 1.45 -11.26
C PRO A 110 -7.33 2.93 -11.09
N SER A 111 -8.35 3.41 -11.81
CA SER A 111 -8.94 4.75 -11.62
C SER A 111 -9.74 4.90 -10.32
N LEU A 112 -10.09 3.78 -9.66
CA LEU A 112 -10.88 3.78 -8.43
C LEU A 112 -10.04 4.03 -7.16
N THR A 113 -8.72 3.82 -7.24
CA THR A 113 -7.78 4.16 -6.16
C THR A 113 -7.11 5.50 -6.45
N PRO A 114 -6.85 6.35 -5.42
CA PRO A 114 -6.21 7.64 -5.65
C PRO A 114 -4.86 7.50 -6.39
N GLU A 115 -4.71 8.19 -7.52
CA GLU A 115 -3.57 8.03 -8.44
C GLU A 115 -2.21 8.26 -7.78
N ASN A 116 -2.18 9.11 -6.74
CA ASN A 116 -0.96 9.55 -6.06
C ASN A 116 -0.46 8.55 -4.99
N LEU A 117 -1.16 7.42 -4.80
CA LEU A 117 -0.79 6.40 -3.82
C LEU A 117 -0.20 5.17 -4.49
N LYS A 118 0.99 5.36 -5.07
CA LYS A 118 1.77 4.28 -5.68
C LYS A 118 3.26 4.40 -5.37
N ASP A 119 3.92 3.26 -5.20
CA ASP A 119 5.37 3.12 -5.30
C ASP A 119 5.71 2.79 -6.75
N ASN A 120 6.40 3.70 -7.44
CA ASN A 120 6.73 3.51 -8.86
C ASN A 120 7.90 2.54 -9.08
N ALA A 121 8.65 2.22 -8.04
CA ALA A 121 9.87 1.40 -8.13
C ALA A 121 9.96 0.45 -6.93
N PRO A 122 8.97 -0.43 -6.72
CA PRO A 122 8.98 -1.38 -5.61
C PRO A 122 10.19 -2.33 -5.72
N LEU A 123 10.73 -2.78 -4.60
CA LEU A 123 11.86 -3.71 -4.60
C LEU A 123 11.36 -5.15 -4.78
N MET A 124 12.09 -5.94 -5.58
CA MET A 124 11.80 -7.37 -5.78
C MET A 124 12.20 -8.24 -4.58
N LYS A 125 13.05 -7.72 -3.70
CA LYS A 125 13.54 -8.38 -2.48
C LYS A 125 13.57 -7.40 -1.33
N ARG A 126 13.64 -7.92 -0.10
CA ARG A 126 13.77 -7.11 1.13
C ARG A 126 14.92 -6.11 0.99
N ALA A 127 14.70 -4.90 1.48
CA ALA A 127 15.59 -3.74 1.31
C ALA A 127 16.90 -3.84 2.11
N PHE A 128 16.89 -4.62 3.19
CA PHE A 128 18.00 -4.90 4.10
C PHE A 128 17.72 -6.18 4.88
#